data_AF-A0A261KV71-F1
#
_entry.id   AF-A0A261KV71-F1
#
_cell.length_a   1.000
_cell.length_b   1.000
_cell.length_c   1.000
_cell.angle_alpha   90.00
_cell.angle_beta   90.00
_cell.angle_gamma   90.00
#
_symmetry.space_group_name_H-M   'P 1'
#
loop_
_entity.id
_entity.type
_entity.pdbx_description
1 polymer ?
#
loop_
_entity_poly.entity_id
_entity_poly.type
_entity_poly.pdbx_seq_one_letter_code
_entity_poly.pdbx_strand_id
1 'polypeptide(L)'
;YVTSGAFIPPQTLEDGTVIIEVIEGQVEEIEISGLKRLNSSYIRSRIESGIQTPLNQNQLFQYLQLLQLNPLIERLSANLTAGTRPGLSRLEIEIEEAPAFFAQLSADNLRSPSVGTVRLQSQISHNNLTGLGDRFNVTYYRTEGSDTLDDLSYTIPINSQNGTISLRHRRTSSEIIEEPFNELDIDTNSQTYEMSFRQPIYQTPST
;
A
#
# COMPACT_ATOMS: atom_id res chain seq x y z
N TYR A 1 -24.53 13.27 -2.53
CA TYR A 1 -25.23 12.47 -1.50
C TYR A 1 -26.45 11.81 -2.11
N VAL A 2 -26.24 10.75 -2.91
CA VAL A 2 -27.31 10.12 -3.72
C VAL A 2 -28.14 9.13 -2.89
N THR A 3 -27.57 8.58 -1.82
CA THR A 3 -28.24 7.66 -0.89
C THR A 3 -28.98 8.39 0.24
N SER A 4 -29.01 9.72 0.20
CA SER A 4 -29.73 10.57 1.17
C SER A 4 -30.99 11.12 0.54
N GLY A 5 -32.03 11.35 1.34
CA GLY A 5 -33.32 11.84 0.86
C GLY A 5 -33.99 12.76 1.86
N ALA A 6 -34.76 13.73 1.36
CA ALA A 6 -35.61 14.59 2.18
C ALA A 6 -37.08 14.25 1.94
N PHE A 7 -37.88 14.23 3.00
CA PHE A 7 -39.32 14.00 2.91
C PHE A 7 -40.07 14.88 3.90
N ILE A 8 -41.35 15.11 3.63
CA ILE A 8 -42.23 15.86 4.51
C ILE A 8 -42.99 14.83 5.36
N PRO A 9 -42.69 14.69 6.66
CA PRO A 9 -43.44 13.77 7.51
C PRO A 9 -44.89 14.27 7.67
N PRO A 10 -45.84 13.37 8.01
CA PRO A 10 -47.19 13.76 8.37
C PRO A 10 -47.16 14.78 9.53
N GLN A 11 -47.66 15.98 9.28
CA GLN A 11 -47.69 17.08 10.25
C GLN A 11 -48.92 17.97 10.02
N THR A 12 -49.40 18.61 11.07
CA THR A 12 -50.34 19.71 10.98
C THR A 12 -49.57 21.00 10.70
N LEU A 13 -50.02 21.77 9.69
CA LEU A 13 -49.44 23.06 9.38
C LEU A 13 -49.88 24.07 10.45
N GLU A 14 -49.01 24.30 11.44
CA GLU A 14 -49.15 25.40 12.39
C GLU A 14 -48.35 26.60 11.88
N ASP A 15 -48.99 27.78 11.86
CA ASP A 15 -48.37 29.07 11.49
C ASP A 15 -47.64 29.12 10.13
N GLY A 16 -48.03 28.26 9.18
CA GLY A 16 -47.43 28.21 7.83
C GLY A 16 -46.00 27.65 7.80
N THR A 17 -45.54 27.01 8.87
CA THR A 17 -44.23 26.34 8.92
C THR A 17 -44.34 24.91 8.41
N VAL A 18 -43.39 24.48 7.55
CA VAL A 18 -43.30 23.10 7.04
C VAL A 18 -42.01 22.46 7.56
N ILE A 19 -42.14 21.36 8.29
CA ILE A 19 -41.02 20.52 8.73
C ILE A 19 -40.62 19.61 7.57
N ILE A 20 -39.33 19.62 7.22
CA ILE A 20 -38.73 18.70 6.25
C ILE A 20 -37.71 17.86 6.99
N GLU A 21 -37.88 16.54 6.97
CA GLU A 21 -36.93 15.61 7.55
C GLU A 21 -35.96 15.10 6.49
N VAL A 22 -34.70 14.95 6.87
CA VAL A 22 -33.63 14.44 6.01
C VAL A 22 -33.12 13.12 6.55
N ILE A 23 -33.14 12.09 5.72
CA ILE A 23 -32.49 10.81 5.97
C ILE A 23 -31.12 10.85 5.33
N GLU A 24 -30.09 10.88 6.17
CA GLU A 24 -28.71 10.78 5.75
C GLU A 24 -28.38 9.34 5.34
N GLY A 25 -27.80 9.20 4.16
CA GLY A 25 -27.32 7.92 3.68
C GLY A 25 -26.12 7.45 4.49
N GLN A 26 -26.02 6.17 4.82
CA GLN A 26 -24.85 5.59 5.51
C GLN A 26 -24.59 4.15 5.06
N VAL A 27 -23.35 3.70 5.21
CA VAL A 27 -22.98 2.30 4.98
C VAL A 27 -23.25 1.52 6.26
N GLU A 28 -24.18 0.55 6.22
CA GLU A 28 -24.49 -0.29 7.38
C GLU A 28 -23.51 -1.45 7.53
N GLU A 29 -23.02 -1.99 6.41
CA GLU A 29 -22.21 -3.19 6.38
C GLU A 29 -21.23 -3.15 5.20
N ILE A 30 -20.01 -3.65 5.45
CA ILE A 30 -18.97 -3.86 4.44
C ILE A 30 -18.69 -5.35 4.38
N GLU A 31 -18.97 -5.97 3.25
CA GLU A 31 -18.69 -7.38 2.98
C GLU A 31 -17.43 -7.48 2.13
N ILE A 32 -16.45 -8.26 2.58
CA ILE A 32 -15.15 -8.40 1.88
C ILE A 32 -14.97 -9.88 1.51
N SER A 33 -14.71 -10.13 0.23
CA SER A 33 -14.49 -11.47 -0.33
C SER A 33 -13.22 -11.52 -1.19
N GLY A 34 -12.77 -12.74 -1.54
CA GLY A 34 -11.63 -12.98 -2.43
C GLY A 34 -10.24 -12.99 -1.77
N LEU A 35 -10.14 -12.58 -0.50
CA LEU A 35 -8.90 -12.64 0.27
C LEU A 35 -8.46 -14.09 0.55
N LYS A 36 -7.16 -14.33 0.47
CA LYS A 36 -6.48 -15.62 0.71
C LYS A 36 -5.49 -15.53 1.85
N ARG A 37 -4.59 -14.53 1.84
CA ARG A 37 -3.52 -14.35 2.83
C ARG A 37 -3.63 -13.03 3.56
N LEU A 38 -4.13 -11.98 2.91
CA LEU A 38 -4.32 -10.67 3.50
C LEU A 38 -5.47 -10.70 4.48
N ASN A 39 -5.25 -10.13 5.67
CA ASN A 39 -6.27 -10.12 6.71
C ASN A 39 -7.43 -9.20 6.32
N SER A 40 -8.68 -9.65 6.48
CA SER A 40 -9.86 -8.84 6.15
C SER A 40 -9.93 -7.52 6.93
N SER A 41 -9.42 -7.49 8.16
CA SER A 41 -9.32 -6.26 8.97
C SER A 41 -8.36 -5.21 8.37
N TYR A 42 -7.31 -5.64 7.67
CA TYR A 42 -6.37 -4.74 6.99
C TYR A 42 -7.09 -3.91 5.92
N ILE A 43 -7.96 -4.56 5.15
CA ILE A 43 -8.76 -3.92 4.11
C ILE A 43 -9.91 -3.13 4.72
N ARG A 44 -10.67 -3.75 5.63
CA ARG A 44 -11.83 -3.13 6.28
C ARG A 44 -11.48 -1.77 6.90
N SER A 45 -10.42 -1.72 7.70
CA SER A 45 -9.98 -0.48 8.36
C SER A 45 -9.61 0.64 7.39
N ARG A 46 -9.11 0.30 6.19
CA ARG A 46 -8.77 1.27 5.13
C ARG A 46 -10.03 1.82 4.46
N ILE A 47 -11.00 0.95 4.18
CA ILE A 47 -12.27 1.34 3.59
C ILE A 47 -13.06 2.22 4.57
N GLU A 48 -13.17 1.78 5.82
CA GLU A 48 -13.87 2.53 6.88
C GLU A 48 -13.27 3.92 7.10
N SER A 49 -11.94 4.06 7.00
CA SER A 49 -11.29 5.38 7.13
C SER A 49 -11.66 6.38 6.02
N GLY A 50 -12.16 5.89 4.87
CA GLY A 50 -12.63 6.71 3.75
C GLY A 50 -14.15 6.91 3.71
N ILE A 51 -14.91 6.24 4.58
CA ILE A 51 -16.37 6.36 4.65
C ILE A 51 -16.74 7.49 5.62
N GLN A 52 -17.60 8.40 5.16
CA GLN A 52 -18.18 9.47 5.96
C GLN A 52 -19.71 9.37 5.94
N THR A 53 -20.35 9.87 7.00
CA THR A 53 -21.80 10.05 7.07
C THR A 53 -22.09 11.56 7.04
N PRO A 54 -22.98 12.05 6.15
CA PRO A 54 -23.73 11.30 5.13
C PRO A 54 -22.83 10.73 4.01
N LEU A 55 -23.24 9.59 3.45
CA LEU A 55 -22.47 8.86 2.45
C LEU A 55 -22.31 9.68 1.16
N ASN A 56 -21.05 9.98 0.84
CA ASN A 56 -20.67 10.60 -0.41
C ASN A 56 -20.04 9.56 -1.35
N GLN A 57 -20.81 9.13 -2.36
CA GLN A 57 -20.36 8.13 -3.33
C GLN A 57 -19.10 8.57 -4.09
N ASN A 58 -18.95 9.86 -4.42
CA ASN A 58 -17.77 10.34 -5.13
C ASN A 58 -16.51 10.23 -4.28
N GLN A 59 -16.61 10.55 -2.98
CA GLN A 59 -15.49 10.39 -2.05
C GLN A 59 -15.17 8.91 -1.84
N LEU A 60 -16.18 8.06 -1.62
CA LEU A 60 -15.99 6.62 -1.52
C LEU A 60 -15.27 6.07 -2.75
N PHE A 61 -15.70 6.45 -3.95
CA PHE A 61 -15.07 6.03 -5.19
C PHE A 61 -13.61 6.48 -5.28
N GLN A 62 -13.29 7.73 -4.94
CA GLN A 62 -11.90 8.22 -4.89
C GLN A 62 -11.05 7.43 -3.88
N TYR A 63 -11.60 7.09 -2.71
CA TYR A 63 -10.90 6.27 -1.72
C TYR A 63 -10.67 4.84 -2.21
N LEU A 64 -11.65 4.23 -2.87
CA LEU A 64 -11.51 2.90 -3.44
C LEU A 64 -10.48 2.88 -4.59
N GLN A 65 -10.41 3.93 -5.39
CA GLN A 65 -9.34 4.12 -6.38
C GLN A 65 -7.96 4.20 -5.72
N LEU A 66 -7.82 4.96 -4.61
CA LEU A 66 -6.58 4.98 -3.83
C LEU A 66 -6.22 3.61 -3.27
N LEU A 67 -7.21 2.85 -2.80
CA LEU A 67 -7.00 1.51 -2.29
C LEU A 67 -6.54 0.54 -3.39
N GLN A 68 -7.06 0.66 -4.62
CA GLN A 68 -6.63 -0.13 -5.76
C GLN A 68 -5.16 0.09 -6.14
N LEU A 69 -4.57 1.25 -5.81
CA LEU A 69 -3.13 1.51 -6.00
C LEU A 69 -2.24 0.78 -4.98
N ASN A 70 -2.84 0.12 -3.99
CA ASN A 70 -2.08 -0.67 -3.02
C ASN A 70 -1.43 -1.88 -3.74
N PRO A 71 -0.11 -2.06 -3.67
CA PRO A 71 0.59 -3.14 -4.37
C PRO A 71 0.22 -4.54 -3.89
N LEU A 72 -0.56 -4.67 -2.81
CA LEU A 72 -1.11 -5.94 -2.33
C LEU A 72 -2.38 -6.37 -3.08
N ILE A 73 -2.95 -5.49 -3.89
CA ILE A 73 -4.24 -5.67 -4.57
C ILE A 73 -3.99 -5.64 -6.08
N GLU A 74 -4.32 -6.74 -6.75
CA GLU A 74 -4.28 -6.84 -8.22
C GLU A 74 -5.54 -6.21 -8.83
N ARG A 75 -6.71 -6.57 -8.27
CA ARG A 75 -8.01 -6.06 -8.70
C ARG A 75 -8.90 -5.82 -7.50
N LEU A 76 -9.64 -4.71 -7.56
CA LEU A 76 -10.67 -4.36 -6.59
C LEU A 76 -11.97 -4.07 -7.36
N SER A 77 -13.04 -4.76 -6.98
CA SER A 77 -14.40 -4.49 -7.44
C SER A 77 -15.24 -4.08 -6.24
N ALA A 78 -16.07 -3.05 -6.41
CA ALA A 78 -16.96 -2.56 -5.37
C ALA A 78 -18.37 -2.40 -5.91
N ASN A 79 -19.36 -2.87 -5.15
CA ASN A 79 -20.76 -2.70 -5.45
C ASN A 79 -21.48 -2.11 -4.24
N LEU A 80 -22.28 -1.08 -4.47
CA LEU A 80 -23.06 -0.43 -3.41
C LEU A 80 -24.54 -0.81 -3.60
N THR A 81 -25.04 -1.66 -2.70
CA THR A 81 -26.40 -2.19 -2.74
C THR A 81 -27.29 -1.54 -1.67
N ALA A 82 -28.61 -1.66 -1.83
CA ALA A 82 -29.55 -1.14 -0.84
C ALA A 82 -29.46 -1.95 0.46
N GLY A 83 -29.45 -1.26 1.61
CA GLY A 83 -29.38 -1.89 2.91
C GLY A 83 -30.74 -2.32 3.45
N THR A 84 -30.77 -2.69 4.73
CA THR A 84 -31.97 -3.21 5.42
C THR A 84 -33.07 -2.17 5.64
N ARG A 85 -32.73 -0.87 5.66
CA ARG A 85 -33.67 0.24 5.89
C ARG A 85 -33.40 1.38 4.90
N PRO A 86 -34.40 2.26 4.64
CA PRO A 86 -34.17 3.48 3.87
C PRO A 86 -33.01 4.31 4.45
N GLY A 87 -32.13 4.80 3.57
CA GLY A 87 -30.91 5.51 3.97
C GLY A 87 -29.73 4.59 4.32
N LEU A 88 -29.90 3.28 4.39
CA LEU A 88 -28.80 2.33 4.59
C LEU A 88 -28.34 1.75 3.26
N SER A 89 -27.05 1.52 3.13
CA SER A 89 -26.43 0.86 1.99
C SER A 89 -25.44 -0.19 2.46
N ARG A 90 -25.29 -1.26 1.68
CA ARG A 90 -24.29 -2.30 1.90
C ARG A 90 -23.20 -2.16 0.85
N LEU A 91 -21.94 -2.24 1.28
CA LEU A 91 -20.78 -2.14 0.41
C LEU A 91 -20.15 -3.53 0.26
N GLU A 92 -20.34 -4.12 -0.91
CA GLU A 92 -19.74 -5.41 -1.28
C GLU A 92 -18.41 -5.14 -1.98
N ILE A 93 -17.34 -5.75 -1.48
CA ILE A 93 -15.97 -5.57 -1.95
C ILE A 93 -15.38 -6.93 -2.28
N GLU A 94 -15.03 -7.12 -3.55
CA GLU A 94 -14.30 -8.29 -4.03
C GLU A 94 -12.86 -7.91 -4.35
N ILE A 95 -11.91 -8.63 -3.76
CA ILE A 95 -10.47 -8.36 -3.91
C ILE A 95 -9.77 -9.57 -4.50
N GLU A 96 -8.97 -9.32 -5.52
CA GLU A 96 -7.94 -10.23 -5.99
C GLU A 96 -6.59 -9.77 -5.44
N GLU A 97 -5.95 -10.61 -4.61
CA GLU A 97 -4.62 -10.33 -4.07
C GLU A 97 -3.55 -10.40 -5.16
N ALA A 98 -2.65 -9.42 -5.16
CA ALA A 98 -1.48 -9.44 -6.04
C ALA A 98 -0.50 -10.57 -5.67
N PRO A 99 0.33 -11.05 -6.63
CA PRO A 99 1.36 -12.03 -6.34
C PRO A 99 2.27 -11.59 -5.19
N ALA A 100 2.29 -12.40 -4.13
CA ALA A 100 3.02 -12.06 -2.91
C ALA A 100 4.53 -12.23 -3.04
N PHE A 101 4.98 -13.23 -3.80
CA PHE A 101 6.40 -13.57 -3.93
C PHE A 101 6.95 -13.06 -5.26
N PHE A 102 8.12 -12.43 -5.21
CA PHE A 102 8.87 -12.01 -6.38
C PHE A 102 10.33 -12.39 -6.23
N ALA A 103 10.89 -12.97 -7.27
CA ALA A 103 12.31 -13.27 -7.37
C ALA A 103 12.83 -12.85 -8.74
N GLN A 104 14.01 -12.23 -8.76
CA GLN A 104 14.64 -11.74 -9.97
C GLN A 104 16.13 -11.99 -9.93
N LEU A 105 16.67 -12.40 -11.08
CA LEU A 105 18.10 -12.43 -11.36
C LEU A 105 18.35 -11.55 -12.59
N SER A 106 19.32 -10.65 -12.52
CA SER A 106 19.69 -9.79 -13.65
C SER A 106 21.20 -9.54 -13.67
N ALA A 107 21.72 -9.16 -14.84
CA ALA A 107 23.10 -8.74 -14.99
C ALA A 107 23.13 -7.43 -15.79
N ASP A 108 24.01 -6.51 -15.38
CA ASP A 108 24.23 -5.22 -16.03
C ASP A 108 25.72 -4.86 -16.06
N ASN A 109 26.06 -3.78 -16.75
CA ASN A 109 27.41 -3.23 -16.86
C ASN A 109 27.48 -1.78 -16.32
N LEU A 110 26.67 -1.46 -15.29
CA LEU A 110 26.52 -0.10 -14.76
C LEU A 110 27.51 0.24 -13.63
N ARG A 111 28.42 -0.67 -13.28
CA ARG A 111 29.40 -0.47 -12.20
C ARG A 111 30.73 0.08 -12.74
N SER A 112 31.45 0.81 -11.90
CA SER A 112 32.79 1.31 -12.22
C SER A 112 33.72 0.14 -12.59
N PRO A 113 34.52 0.26 -13.67
CA PRO A 113 35.55 -0.74 -14.01
C PRO A 113 36.50 -1.05 -12.85
N SER A 114 36.80 -0.04 -12.02
CA SER A 114 37.68 -0.16 -10.86
C SER A 114 37.31 -1.26 -9.86
N VAL A 115 36.04 -1.67 -9.81
CA VAL A 115 35.54 -2.75 -8.94
C VAL A 115 34.83 -3.86 -9.73
N GLY A 116 35.04 -3.88 -11.05
CA GLY A 116 34.37 -4.79 -11.99
C GLY A 116 33.10 -4.19 -12.58
N THR A 117 33.10 -4.03 -13.91
CA THR A 117 31.98 -3.41 -14.66
C THR A 117 30.73 -4.27 -14.63
N VAL A 118 30.88 -5.59 -14.80
CA VAL A 118 29.76 -6.53 -14.87
C VAL A 118 29.26 -6.81 -13.45
N ARG A 119 27.98 -6.52 -13.22
CA ARG A 119 27.30 -6.71 -11.96
C ARG A 119 26.14 -7.68 -12.11
N LEU A 120 26.16 -8.74 -11.32
CA LEU A 120 25.04 -9.64 -11.11
C LEU A 120 24.16 -9.10 -9.97
N GLN A 121 22.85 -9.13 -10.15
CA GLN A 121 21.85 -8.79 -9.15
C GLN A 121 20.96 -9.99 -8.88
N SER A 122 20.75 -10.28 -7.59
CA SER A 122 19.74 -11.22 -7.11
C SER A 122 18.78 -10.47 -6.20
N GLN A 123 17.48 -10.55 -6.46
CA GLN A 123 16.44 -9.96 -5.62
C GLN A 123 15.40 -10.99 -5.24
N ILE A 124 15.00 -10.99 -3.98
CA ILE A 124 13.87 -11.74 -3.46
C ILE A 124 13.03 -10.77 -2.62
N SER A 125 11.72 -10.75 -2.86
CA SER A 125 10.80 -9.99 -2.03
C SER A 125 9.53 -10.77 -1.77
N HIS A 126 8.96 -10.51 -0.60
CA HIS A 126 7.71 -11.10 -0.19
C HIS A 126 6.80 -10.02 0.40
N ASN A 127 5.68 -9.80 -0.27
CA ASN A 127 4.61 -8.91 0.14
C ASN A 127 3.61 -9.65 1.03
N ASN A 128 3.13 -8.97 2.06
CA ASN A 128 2.18 -9.46 3.04
C ASN A 128 2.63 -10.79 3.68
N LEU A 129 3.82 -10.85 4.30
CA LEU A 129 4.35 -12.10 4.87
C LEU A 129 3.51 -12.57 6.06
N THR A 130 3.07 -11.66 6.93
CA THR A 130 2.29 -11.98 8.14
C THR A 130 0.79 -11.81 8.00
N GLY A 131 0.29 -11.40 6.83
CA GLY A 131 -1.13 -11.10 6.61
C GLY A 131 -1.53 -9.66 6.98
N LEU A 132 -0.59 -8.85 7.47
CA LEU A 132 -0.84 -7.46 7.93
C LEU A 132 -0.43 -6.41 6.90
N GLY A 133 -0.10 -6.82 5.67
CA GLY A 133 0.37 -5.94 4.61
C GLY A 133 1.81 -5.44 4.77
N ASP A 134 2.60 -6.18 5.55
CA ASP A 134 4.04 -6.02 5.71
C ASP A 134 4.81 -6.43 4.45
N ARG A 135 6.08 -6.01 4.31
CA ARG A 135 6.93 -6.35 3.15
C ARG A 135 8.34 -6.68 3.60
N PHE A 136 8.86 -7.79 3.08
CA PHE A 136 10.26 -8.18 3.19
C PHE A 136 10.96 -8.07 1.84
N ASN A 137 12.20 -7.56 1.82
CA ASN A 137 13.02 -7.50 0.61
C ASN A 137 14.49 -7.81 0.91
N VAL A 138 15.11 -8.57 0.01
CA VAL A 138 16.55 -8.82 -0.04
C VAL A 138 17.02 -8.52 -1.45
N THR A 139 17.98 -7.60 -1.60
CA THR A 139 18.70 -7.34 -2.85
C THR A 139 20.19 -7.51 -2.62
N TYR A 140 20.83 -8.33 -3.45
CA TYR A 140 22.26 -8.60 -3.42
C TYR A 140 22.89 -8.29 -4.78
N TYR A 141 24.04 -7.62 -4.77
CA TYR A 141 24.87 -7.36 -5.93
C TYR A 141 26.23 -8.02 -5.79
N ARG A 142 26.74 -8.55 -6.90
CA ARG A 142 28.09 -9.09 -7.01
C ARG A 142 28.75 -8.63 -8.29
N THR A 143 30.01 -8.25 -8.18
CA THR A 143 30.93 -7.94 -9.27
C THR A 143 32.22 -8.71 -9.02
N GLU A 144 33.22 -8.56 -9.87
CA GLU A 144 34.54 -9.15 -9.65
C GLU A 144 35.23 -8.60 -8.40
N GLY A 145 35.14 -7.28 -8.17
CA GLY A 145 35.79 -6.59 -7.05
C GLY A 145 34.84 -6.11 -5.96
N SER A 146 33.58 -6.56 -5.92
CA SER A 146 32.65 -6.13 -4.87
C SER A 146 31.50 -7.10 -4.63
N ASP A 147 31.16 -7.25 -3.35
CA ASP A 147 29.99 -7.95 -2.82
C ASP A 147 29.16 -6.98 -1.98
N THR A 148 27.88 -6.83 -2.32
CA THR A 148 27.00 -5.85 -1.66
C THR A 148 25.65 -6.47 -1.33
N LEU A 149 25.33 -6.57 -0.05
CA LEU A 149 23.96 -6.70 0.43
C LEU A 149 23.35 -5.30 0.39
N ASP A 150 22.67 -4.99 -0.71
CA ASP A 150 22.20 -3.64 -0.99
C ASP A 150 21.01 -3.27 -0.11
N ASP A 151 20.02 -4.15 -0.04
CA ASP A 151 18.78 -3.93 0.70
C ASP A 151 18.36 -5.20 1.41
N LEU A 152 18.56 -5.29 2.73
CA LEU A 152 17.81 -6.19 3.60
C LEU A 152 16.82 -5.34 4.38
N SER A 153 15.54 -5.40 4.00
CA SER A 153 14.53 -4.54 4.61
C SER A 153 13.25 -5.26 5.00
N TYR A 154 12.63 -4.72 6.05
CA TYR A 154 11.31 -5.12 6.53
C TYR A 154 10.47 -3.87 6.80
N THR A 155 9.30 -3.80 6.20
CA THR A 155 8.37 -2.66 6.30
C THR A 155 7.03 -3.13 6.84
N ILE A 156 6.48 -2.42 7.82
CA ILE A 156 5.20 -2.72 8.45
C ILE A 156 4.28 -1.50 8.37
N PRO A 157 3.03 -1.66 7.91
CA PRO A 157 2.03 -0.61 8.00
C PRO A 157 1.54 -0.47 9.45
N ILE A 158 1.42 0.76 9.93
CA ILE A 158 1.08 1.04 11.33
C ILE A 158 -0.32 1.63 11.52
N ASN A 159 -1.00 2.01 10.44
CA ASN A 159 -2.37 2.51 10.46
C ASN A 159 -3.10 2.30 9.11
N SER A 160 -4.37 2.66 9.05
CA SER A 160 -5.22 2.58 7.85
C SER A 160 -4.95 3.69 6.81
N GLN A 161 -4.17 4.72 7.15
CA GLN A 161 -3.81 5.81 6.24
C GLN A 161 -2.46 5.57 5.55
N ASN A 162 -2.06 4.31 5.42
CA ASN A 162 -0.80 3.89 4.78
C ASN A 162 0.47 4.45 5.43
N GLY A 163 0.42 4.74 6.74
CA GLY A 163 1.61 5.01 7.53
C GLY A 163 2.46 3.74 7.67
N THR A 164 3.78 3.85 7.56
CA THR A 164 4.71 2.71 7.61
C THR A 164 5.93 2.99 8.48
N ILE A 165 6.45 1.93 9.11
CA ILE A 165 7.79 1.89 9.69
C ILE A 165 8.61 0.88 8.90
N SER A 166 9.85 1.23 8.58
CA SER A 166 10.78 0.37 7.86
C SER A 166 12.10 0.27 8.59
N LEU A 167 12.65 -0.93 8.65
CA LEU A 167 14.04 -1.18 9.03
C LEU A 167 14.80 -1.67 7.81
N ARG A 168 15.99 -1.13 7.59
CA ARG A 168 16.85 -1.46 6.46
C ARG A 168 18.29 -1.62 6.89
N HIS A 169 18.94 -2.66 6.36
CA HIS A 169 20.37 -2.90 6.52
C HIS A 169 21.03 -3.01 5.15
N ARG A 170 22.17 -2.33 4.99
CA ARG A 170 23.03 -2.41 3.82
C ARG A 170 24.46 -2.70 4.25
N ARG A 171 25.14 -3.57 3.51
CA ARG A 171 26.57 -3.87 3.68
C ARG A 171 27.24 -3.95 2.32
N THR A 172 28.37 -3.26 2.18
CA THR A 172 29.19 -3.29 0.97
C THR A 172 30.63 -3.61 1.35
N SER A 173 31.22 -4.55 0.63
CA SER A 173 32.65 -4.83 0.60
C SER A 173 33.11 -4.64 -0.85
N SER A 174 34.19 -3.91 -1.06
CA SER A 174 34.79 -3.77 -2.39
C SER A 174 36.29 -3.63 -2.31
N GLU A 175 36.96 -4.05 -3.37
CA GLU A 175 38.40 -3.99 -3.59
C GLU A 175 38.64 -3.44 -4.99
N ILE A 176 39.66 -2.58 -5.14
CA ILE A 176 40.04 -2.05 -6.45
C ILE A 176 40.83 -3.13 -7.21
N ILE A 177 40.28 -3.55 -8.34
CA ILE A 177 40.86 -4.60 -9.20
C ILE A 177 41.49 -4.05 -10.49
N GLU A 178 41.37 -2.74 -10.75
CA GLU A 178 41.89 -2.10 -11.96
C GLU A 178 43.39 -1.80 -11.86
N GLU A 179 44.15 -2.21 -12.88
CA GLU A 179 45.59 -1.91 -12.97
C GLU A 179 45.85 -0.41 -13.19
N PRO A 180 46.95 0.14 -12.63
CA PRO A 180 47.95 -0.51 -11.77
C PRO A 180 47.57 -0.49 -10.27
N PHE A 181 46.33 -0.10 -9.94
CA PHE A 181 45.90 0.13 -8.56
C PHE A 181 45.61 -1.16 -7.79
N ASN A 182 45.46 -2.29 -8.49
CA ASN A 182 45.33 -3.63 -7.91
C ASN A 182 46.55 -4.06 -7.06
N GLU A 183 47.72 -3.44 -7.24
CA GLU A 183 48.89 -3.70 -6.39
C GLU A 183 48.85 -2.97 -5.04
N LEU A 184 47.94 -2.00 -4.88
CA LEU A 184 47.90 -1.09 -3.72
C LEU A 184 46.99 -1.57 -2.58
N ASP A 185 46.35 -2.74 -2.71
CA ASP A 185 45.46 -3.35 -1.71
C ASP A 185 44.42 -2.36 -1.17
N ILE A 186 43.69 -1.72 -2.09
CA ILE A 186 42.71 -0.68 -1.73
C ILE A 186 41.34 -1.34 -1.54
N ASP A 187 40.97 -1.53 -0.28
CA ASP A 187 39.65 -2.04 0.11
C ASP A 187 38.71 -0.95 0.64
N THR A 188 37.41 -1.24 0.62
CA THR A 188 36.38 -0.41 1.25
C THR A 188 35.31 -1.31 1.83
N ASN A 189 35.04 -1.09 3.12
CA ASN A 189 34.01 -1.77 3.88
C ASN A 189 33.03 -0.73 4.44
N SER A 190 31.74 -0.88 4.15
CA SER A 190 30.70 -0.01 4.71
C SER A 190 29.48 -0.78 5.18
N GLN A 191 28.88 -0.31 6.26
CA GLN A 191 27.64 -0.83 6.81
C GLN A 191 26.71 0.35 7.13
N THR A 192 25.43 0.17 6.86
CA THR A 192 24.40 1.18 7.14
C THR A 192 23.19 0.48 7.75
N TYR A 193 22.65 1.10 8.80
CA TYR A 193 21.39 0.74 9.43
C TYR A 193 20.47 1.95 9.34
N GLU A 194 19.26 1.74 8.88
CA GLU A 194 18.27 2.79 8.72
C GLU A 194 16.95 2.36 9.35
N MET A 195 16.35 3.29 10.09
CA MET A 195 14.97 3.21 10.54
C MET A 195 14.21 4.39 9.96
N SER A 196 13.12 4.11 9.26
CA SER A 196 12.34 5.10 8.54
C SER A 196 10.89 5.06 9.00
N PHE A 197 10.30 6.23 9.22
CA PHE A 197 8.87 6.42 9.45
C PHE A 197 8.30 7.28 8.33
N ARG A 198 7.19 6.84 7.74
CA ARG A 198 6.51 7.55 6.65
C ARG A 198 5.02 7.62 6.94
N GLN A 199 4.44 8.81 6.83
CA GLN A 199 3.00 9.03 6.94
C GLN A 199 2.51 9.90 5.78
N PRO A 200 1.67 9.37 4.87
CA PRO A 200 0.94 10.21 3.93
C PRO A 200 0.02 11.17 4.68
N ILE A 201 0.10 12.47 4.35
CA ILE A 201 -0.77 13.52 4.92
C ILE A 201 -1.96 13.81 3.99
N TYR A 202 -1.75 13.67 2.68
CA TYR A 202 -2.76 13.90 1.66
C TYR A 202 -2.53 12.94 0.48
N GLN A 203 -3.60 12.35 -0.04
CA GLN A 203 -3.57 11.44 -1.18
C GLN A 203 -4.76 11.72 -2.09
N THR A 204 -4.52 11.75 -3.39
CA THR A 204 -5.56 11.87 -4.42
C THR A 204 -5.23 10.91 -5.56
N PRO A 205 -6.22 10.22 -6.13
CA PRO A 205 -6.02 9.48 -7.38
C PRO A 205 -5.54 10.46 -8.46
N SER A 206 -4.44 10.15 -9.15
CA SER A 206 -4.08 10.85 -10.38
C SER A 206 -5.04 10.41 -11.48
N THR A 207 -5.58 11.38 -12.21
CA THR A 207 -6.54 11.19 -13.30
C THR A 207 -5.88 10.58 -14.53
#